data_AF-A0A442JQ99-F1
#
_entry.id   AF-A0A442JQ99-F1
#
_cell.length_a   1.000
_cell.length_b   1.000
_cell.length_c   1.000
_cell.angle_alpha   90.00
_cell.angle_beta   90.00
_cell.angle_gamma   90.00
#
_symmetry.space_group_name_H-M   'P 1'
#
loop_
_entity.id
_entity.type
_entity.pdbx_description
1 polymer ?
#
loop_
_entity_poly.entity_id
_entity_poly.type
_entity_poly.pdbx_seq_one_letter_code
_entity_poly.pdbx_strand_id
1 'polypeptide(L)' 'MDYELGIRNQDDDQPYELTSFAKKHGLALPIADAVLFARGPSRTACDTAALAFLCAVATYARKQSAR' A
#
# COMPACT_ATOMS: atom_id res chain seq x y z
N MET A 1 -14.38 13.87 34.19
CA MET A 1 -14.43 14.78 33.02
C MET A 1 -13.50 14.18 32.01
N ASP A 2 -14.06 13.28 31.23
CA ASP A 2 -13.33 12.20 30.59
C ASP A 2 -13.36 12.50 29.10
N TYR A 3 -12.32 13.18 28.62
CA TYR A 3 -12.07 13.36 27.20
C TYR A 3 -10.73 12.71 26.87
N GLU A 4 -10.69 11.38 26.91
CA GLU A 4 -9.75 10.63 26.10
C GLU A 4 -10.12 10.94 24.64
N LEU A 5 -9.49 11.99 24.11
CA LEU A 5 -9.63 12.41 22.74
C LEU A 5 -9.04 11.29 21.89
N GLY A 6 -9.90 10.38 21.46
CA GLY A 6 -9.59 9.34 20.50
C GLY A 6 -9.07 9.97 19.22
N ILE A 7 -7.74 10.14 19.14
CA ILE A 7 -7.03 10.31 17.89
C ILE A 7 -7.11 8.95 17.18
N ARG A 8 -8.29 8.56 16.71
CA ARG A 8 -8.36 7.68 15.55
C ARG A 8 -7.69 8.47 14.45
N ASN A 9 -6.54 8.01 13.99
CA ASN A 9 -5.78 8.57 12.89
C ASN A 9 -6.72 8.84 11.70
N GLN A 10 -7.27 10.06 11.61
CA GLN A 10 -8.14 10.46 10.51
C GLN A 10 -7.39 10.36 9.17
N ASP A 11 -6.06 10.38 9.21
CA ASP A 11 -5.17 10.16 8.08
C ASP A 11 -5.26 8.73 7.50
N ASP A 12 -5.56 7.71 8.30
CA ASP A 12 -5.64 6.31 7.83
C ASP A 12 -6.96 6.03 7.08
N ASP A 13 -8.00 6.83 7.36
CA ASP A 13 -9.30 6.80 6.69
C ASP A 13 -9.31 7.58 5.37
N GLN A 14 -8.29 8.41 5.10
CA GLN A 14 -8.18 9.13 3.84
C GLN A 14 -7.57 8.25 2.73
N PRO A 15 -8.21 8.19 1.55
CA PRO A 15 -7.64 7.49 0.40
C PRO A 15 -6.22 7.98 0.09
N TYR A 16 -5.38 7.06 -0.41
CA TYR A 16 -4.09 7.44 -0.96
C TYR A 16 -4.25 8.21 -2.26
N GLU A 17 -3.45 9.26 -2.42
CA GLU A 17 -3.22 9.83 -3.74
C GLU A 17 -2.27 8.91 -4.52
N LEU A 18 -2.62 8.64 -5.78
CA LEU A 18 -1.98 7.64 -6.62
C LEU A 18 -0.47 7.87 -6.79
N THR A 19 -0.06 9.09 -7.13
CA THR A 19 1.36 9.40 -7.40
C THR A 19 2.20 9.34 -6.13
N SER A 20 1.64 9.77 -5.00
CA SER A 20 2.26 9.73 -3.68
C SER A 20 2.46 8.29 -3.23
N PHE A 21 1.46 7.42 -3.44
CA PHE A 21 1.55 6.01 -3.15
C PHE A 21 2.58 5.29 -4.03
N ALA A 22 2.54 5.56 -5.34
CA ALA A 22 3.50 5.00 -6.29
C ALA A 22 4.95 5.37 -5.92
N LYS A 23 5.18 6.65 -5.59
CA LYS A 23 6.49 7.15 -5.16
C LYS A 23 6.94 6.53 -3.84
N LYS A 24 6.04 6.40 -2.85
CA LYS A 24 6.35 5.82 -1.54
C LYS A 24 6.84 4.37 -1.66
N HIS A 25 6.19 3.57 -2.51
CA HIS A 25 6.46 2.14 -2.64
C HIS A 25 7.35 1.77 -3.84
N GLY A 26 7.82 2.75 -4.61
CA GLY A 26 8.63 2.51 -5.80
C GLY A 26 7.89 1.73 -6.89
N LEU A 27 6.57 1.91 -6.98
CA LEU A 27 5.72 1.20 -7.94
C LEU A 27 5.52 2.03 -9.22
N ALA A 28 5.37 1.34 -10.34
CA ALA A 28 4.85 1.97 -11.55
C ALA A 28 3.39 2.41 -11.34
N LEU A 29 2.97 3.52 -11.96
CA LEU A 29 1.62 4.08 -11.78
C LEU A 29 0.49 3.05 -12.02
N PRO A 30 0.52 2.18 -13.05
CA PRO A 30 -0.55 1.19 -13.25
C PRO A 30 -0.63 0.15 -12.13
N ILE A 31 0.51 -0.19 -11.50
CA ILE A 31 0.54 -1.15 -10.40
C ILE A 31 0.04 -0.49 -9.12
N ALA A 32 0.46 0.76 -8.87
CA ALA A 32 -0.05 1.57 -7.77
C ALA A 32 -1.58 1.71 -7.85
N ASP A 33 -2.11 2.01 -9.05
CA ASP A 33 -3.54 2.17 -9.30
C ASP A 33 -4.31 0.87 -9.01
N ALA A 34 -3.80 -0.26 -9.50
CA ALA A 34 -4.41 -1.57 -9.23
C ALA A 34 -4.44 -1.91 -7.72
N VAL A 35 -3.38 -1.60 -6.97
CA VAL A 35 -3.33 -1.84 -5.52
C VAL A 35 -4.33 -0.96 -4.79
N LEU A 36 -4.40 0.34 -5.13
CA LEU A 36 -5.34 1.27 -4.53
C LEU A 36 -6.80 0.92 -4.85
N PHE A 37 -7.07 0.52 -6.10
CA PHE A 37 -8.40 0.04 -6.50
C PHE A 37 -8.82 -1.21 -5.72
N ALA A 38 -7.91 -2.16 -5.50
CA ALA A 38 -8.23 -3.43 -4.85
C ALA A 38 -8.36 -3.34 -3.31
N ARG A 39 -7.70 -2.36 -2.67
CA ARG A 39 -7.53 -2.32 -1.21
C ARG A 39 -7.92 -0.99 -0.55
N GLY A 40 -8.21 0.04 -1.33
CA GLY A 40 -8.69 1.32 -0.83
C GLY A 40 -10.06 1.22 -0.13
N PRO A 41 -10.41 2.19 0.73
CA PRO A 41 -9.66 3.43 0.99
C PRO A 41 -8.61 3.33 2.11
N SER A 42 -8.52 2.21 2.83
CA SER A 42 -7.64 2.08 4.00
C SER A 42 -6.16 2.16 3.61
N ARG A 43 -5.44 3.17 4.12
CA ARG A 43 -4.00 3.32 3.86
C ARG A 43 -3.19 2.14 4.35
N THR A 44 -3.52 1.62 5.54
CA THR A 44 -2.84 0.44 6.11
C THR A 44 -3.01 -0.79 5.23
N ALA A 45 -4.20 -1.01 4.66
CA ALA A 45 -4.46 -2.12 3.76
C ALA A 45 -3.66 -1.97 2.44
N CYS A 46 -3.63 -0.76 1.87
CA CYS A 46 -2.85 -0.44 0.68
C CYS A 46 -1.34 -0.63 0.90
N ASP A 47 -0.80 -0.16 2.03
CA ASP A 47 0.61 -0.31 2.38
C ASP A 47 1.00 -1.79 2.54
N THR A 48 0.17 -2.56 3.25
CA THR A 48 0.39 -4.00 3.44
C THR A 48 0.36 -4.73 2.10
N ALA A 49 -0.58 -4.36 1.22
CA ALA A 49 -0.69 -4.95 -0.11
C ALA A 49 0.49 -4.61 -1.02
N ALA A 50 1.01 -3.37 -0.98
CA ALA A 50 2.21 -2.99 -1.70
C ALA A 50 3.43 -3.80 -1.25
N LEU A 51 3.63 -3.95 0.06
CA LEU A 51 4.72 -4.78 0.60
C LEU A 51 4.59 -6.24 0.17
N ALA A 52 3.39 -6.82 0.28
CA ALA A 52 3.14 -8.19 -0.14
C ALA A 52 3.41 -8.38 -1.65
N PHE A 53 3.01 -7.42 -2.48
CA PHE A 53 3.29 -7.43 -3.91
C PHE A 53 4.80 -7.42 -4.19
N LEU A 54 5.55 -6.52 -3.56
CA LEU A 54 7.01 -6.44 -3.72
C LEU A 54 7.70 -7.75 -3.29
N CYS A 55 7.28 -8.34 -2.16
CA CYS A 55 7.78 -9.65 -1.71
C CYS A 55 7.49 -10.76 -2.74
N ALA A 56 6.29 -10.77 -3.33
CA ALA A 56 5.91 -11.74 -4.35
C ALA A 56 6.76 -11.58 -5.63
N VAL A 57 6.96 -10.34 -6.08
CA VAL A 57 7.82 -10.03 -7.24
C VAL A 57 9.26 -10.47 -6.99
N ALA A 58 9.84 -10.15 -5.82
CA ALA A 58 11.18 -10.59 -5.46
C ALA A 58 11.30 -12.12 -5.44
N THR A 59 10.30 -12.80 -4.88
CA THR A 59 10.27 -14.27 -4.84
C THR A 59 10.18 -14.86 -6.25
N TYR A 60 9.38 -14.27 -7.13
CA TYR A 60 9.24 -14.68 -8.51
C TYR A 60 10.55 -14.52 -9.30
N ALA A 61 11.21 -13.36 -9.16
CA ALA A 61 12.49 -13.09 -9.82
C ALA A 61 13.57 -14.10 -9.41
N ARG A 62 13.65 -14.47 -8.12
CA ARG A 62 14.59 -15.50 -7.64
C ARG A 62 14.31 -16.87 -8.24
N LYS A 63 13.03 -17.26 -8.38
CA LYS A 63 12.65 -18.52 -9.04
C LYS A 63 13.00 -18.53 -10.52
N GLN A 64 12.85 -17.40 -11.20
CA GLN A 64 13.16 -17.27 -12.62
C GLN A 64 14.67 -17.33 -12.90
N SER A 65 15.50 -16.74 -12.02
CA SER A 65 16.96 -16.82 -12.14
C SER A 65 17.55 -18.21 -11.87
N ALA A 66 16.79 -19.08 -11.19
CA ALA A 66 17.21 -20.46 -10.89
C ALA A 66 16.74 -21.47 -11.96
N ARG A 67 15.99 -21.02 -12.97
CA ARG A 67 15.59 -21.80 -14.15
C ARG A 67 16.55 -21.51 -15.30
#